data_AF-W1XXF1-F1
#
_entry.id   AF-W1XXF1-F1
#
_cell.length_a   1.000
_cell.length_b   1.000
_cell.length_c   1.000
_cell.angle_alpha   90.00
_cell.angle_beta   90.00
_cell.angle_gamma   90.00
#
_symmetry.space_group_name_H-M   'P 1'
#
loop_
_entity.id
_entity.type
_entity.pdbx_description
1 polymer ?
#
loop_
_entity_poly.entity_id
_entity_poly.type
_entity_poly.pdbx_seq_one_letter_code
_entity_poly.pdbx_strand_id
1 'polypeptide(L)' 'KFETTEWSGIFAGLDSDRYKMAVNNISYTKERAGKYLYAAPTAKNPNVLVVKKDDPSIKSLDDIGGKS' A
#
# COMPACT_ATOMS: atom_id res chain seq x y z
N LYS A 1 3.91 14.13 19.44
CA LYS A 1 4.84 14.61 18.37
C LYS A 1 4.81 13.59 17.25
N PHE A 2 4.86 14.02 15.99
CA PHE A 2 4.99 13.10 14.84
C PHE A 2 6.47 12.96 14.45
N GLU A 3 6.86 11.76 14.05
CA GLU A 3 8.19 11.47 13.52
C GLU A 3 8.05 10.81 12.15
N THR A 4 8.70 11.41 11.14
CA THR A 4 8.82 10.80 9.82
C THR A 4 9.95 9.79 9.86
N THR A 5 9.73 8.60 9.28
CA THR A 5 10.73 7.53 9.20
C THR A 5 10.59 6.80 7.87
N GLU A 6 11.63 6.05 7.51
CA GLU A 6 11.62 5.19 6.33
C GLU A 6 10.57 4.08 6.49
N TRP A 7 9.94 3.69 5.37
CA TRP A 7 8.87 2.68 5.36
C TRP A 7 9.29 1.37 6.06
N SER A 8 10.52 0.93 5.81
CA SER A 8 11.08 -0.30 6.38
C SER A 8 11.19 -0.26 7.91
N GLY A 9 11.30 0.92 8.52
CA GLY A 9 11.45 1.11 9.96
C GLY A 9 10.13 1.22 10.73
N ILE A 10 9.00 1.45 10.06
CA ILE A 10 7.71 1.72 10.71
C ILE A 10 7.29 0.57 11.62
N PHE A 11 7.27 -0.66 11.09
CA PHE A 11 6.78 -1.82 11.83
C PHE A 11 7.74 -2.25 12.95
N ALA A 12 9.05 -2.20 12.73
CA ALA A 12 10.03 -2.44 13.78
C ALA A 12 9.92 -1.42 14.93
N GLY A 13 9.60 -0.16 14.61
CA GLY A 13 9.33 0.88 15.60
C GLY A 13 8.05 0.64 16.41
N LEU A 14 7.01 0.05 15.81
CA LEU A 14 5.81 -0.39 16.53
C LEU A 14 6.11 -1.60 17.43
N ASP A 15 6.82 -2.60 16.89
CA ASP A 15 7.15 -3.83 17.62
C ASP A 15 8.06 -3.58 18.83
N SER A 16 8.91 -2.55 18.76
CA SER A 16 9.80 -2.14 19.84
C SER A 16 9.20 -1.10 20.79
N ASP A 17 7.91 -0.80 20.68
CA ASP A 17 7.20 0.20 21.47
C ASP A 17 7.72 1.65 21.34
N ARG A 18 8.65 1.89 20.40
CA ARG A 18 9.19 3.22 20.09
C ARG A 18 8.10 4.16 19.58
N TYR A 19 7.14 3.62 18.83
CA TYR A 19 5.96 4.34 18.35
C TYR A 19 4.69 3.65 18.83
N LYS A 20 3.67 4.44 19.15
CA LYS A 20 2.35 3.93 19.56
C LYS A 20 1.37 3.78 18.40
N MET A 21 1.65 4.42 17.26
CA MET A 21 0.79 4.39 16.08
C MET A 21 1.60 4.70 14.83
N ALA A 22 1.26 4.02 13.73
CA ALA A 22 1.75 4.34 12.40
C ALA A 22 0.61 4.90 11.55
N VAL A 23 0.89 5.94 10.77
CA VAL A 23 -0.08 6.55 9.86
C VAL A 23 0.56 6.66 8.48
N ASN A 24 0.09 5.85 7.54
CA ASN A 24 0.48 5.85 6.13
C ASN A 24 -0.60 5.07 5.35
N ASN A 25 -0.45 4.90 4.03
CA ASN A 25 -1.31 4.08 3.18
C ASN A 25 -1.06 2.57 3.38
N ILE A 26 -1.24 2.10 4.62
CA ILE A 26 -0.99 0.71 5.01
C ILE A 26 -2.22 -0.13 4.71
N SER A 27 -2.11 -0.97 3.68
CA SER A 27 -3.15 -1.96 3.39
C SER A 27 -3.28 -3.00 4.49
N TYR A 28 -4.53 -3.38 4.78
CA TYR A 28 -4.87 -4.46 5.69
C TYR A 28 -4.33 -5.80 5.18
N THR A 29 -3.76 -6.59 6.08
CA THR A 29 -3.50 -8.02 5.88
C THR A 29 -3.86 -8.78 7.16
N LYS A 30 -4.29 -10.04 7.04
CA LYS A 30 -4.60 -10.88 8.21
C LYS A 30 -3.39 -11.04 9.14
N GLU A 31 -2.21 -11.20 8.56
CA GLU A 31 -0.95 -11.31 9.30
C GLU A 31 -0.69 -10.06 10.16
N ARG A 32 -0.81 -8.86 9.57
CA ARG A 32 -0.63 -7.61 10.32
C ARG A 32 -1.73 -7.39 11.34
N ALA A 33 -2.97 -7.76 11.04
CA ALA A 33 -4.08 -7.66 11.98
C ALA A 33 -3.92 -8.60 13.20
N GLY A 34 -3.10 -9.65 13.08
CA GLY A 34 -2.70 -10.49 14.22
C GLY A 34 -1.72 -9.81 15.17
N LYS A 35 -1.04 -8.74 14.73
CA LYS A 35 -0.04 -7.99 15.52
C LYS A 35 -0.50 -6.59 15.92
N TYR A 36 -1.30 -5.94 15.08
CA TYR A 36 -1.67 -4.52 15.22
C TYR A 36 -3.17 -4.32 15.10
N LEU A 37 -3.67 -3.33 15.84
CA LEU A 37 -5.03 -2.84 15.67
C LEU A 37 -5.11 -1.88 14.49
N TYR A 38 -6.18 -1.99 13.71
CA TYR A 38 -6.49 -1.08 12.60
C TYR A 38 -7.65 -0.17 12.98
N ALA A 39 -7.59 1.07 12.51
CA ALA A 39 -8.76 1.95 12.48
C ALA A 39 -9.76 1.47 11.41
N ALA A 40 -10.94 2.08 11.39
CA ALA A 40 -11.87 1.90 10.28
C ALA A 40 -11.19 2.31 8.94
N PRO A 41 -11.45 1.61 7.83
CA PRO A 41 -10.86 1.95 6.54
C PRO A 41 -11.18 3.39 6.12
N THR A 42 -10.15 4.16 5.75
CA THR A 42 -10.28 5.58 5.37
C THR A 42 -10.22 5.80 3.86
N ALA A 43 -9.72 4.83 3.10
CA ALA A 43 -9.59 4.90 1.64
C ALA A 43 -9.73 3.51 1.00
N LYS A 44 -10.08 3.48 -0.29
CA LYS A 44 -10.03 2.30 -1.16
C LYS A 44 -9.01 2.57 -2.26
N ASN A 45 -8.04 1.68 -2.42
CA ASN A 45 -6.98 1.82 -3.42
C ASN A 45 -7.11 0.68 -4.45
N PRO A 46 -7.83 0.90 -5.57
CA PRO A 46 -7.91 -0.09 -6.64
C PRO A 46 -6.60 -0.18 -7.40
N ASN A 47 -6.26 -1.38 -7.87
CA ASN A 47 -5.25 -1.54 -8.91
C ASN A 47 -5.89 -1.18 -10.27
N VAL A 48 -5.20 -0.35 -11.05
CA VAL A 48 -5.67 0.08 -12.38
C VAL A 48 -4.55 -0.07 -13.40
N LEU A 49 -4.91 -0.40 -14.64
CA LEU A 49 -3.99 -0.39 -15.78
C LEU A 49 -3.94 1.02 -16.36
N VAL A 50 -2.75 1.62 -16.37
CA VAL A 50 -2.52 2.94 -16.97
C VAL A 50 -1.78 2.75 -18.28
N VAL A 51 -2.32 3.29 -19.37
CA VAL A 51 -1.75 3.22 -20.72
C VAL A 51 -1.54 4.62 -21.27
N LYS A 52 -0.67 4.77 -22.26
CA LYS A 52 -0.53 6.05 -22.96
C LYS A 52 -1.87 6.40 -23.62
N LYS A 53 -2.26 7.67 -23.52
CA LYS A 53 -3.55 8.16 -24.03
C LYS A 53 -3.81 7.79 -25.49
N ASP A 54 -2.76 7.81 -26.31
CA ASP A 54 -2.83 7.60 -27.75
C ASP A 54 -2.34 6.20 -28.19
N ASP A 55 -2.25 5.24 -27.25
CA ASP A 55 -1.92 3.85 -27.56
C ASP A 55 -3.19 2.99 -27.68
N PRO A 56 -3.63 2.65 -28.91
CA PRO A 56 -4.82 1.83 -29.11
C PRO A 56 -4.57 0.33 -28.90
N SER A 57 -3.33 -0.09 -28.63
CA SER A 57 -2.92 -1.50 -28.60
C SER A 57 -3.15 -2.22 -27.28
N ILE A 58 -3.49 -1.49 -26.20
CA ILE A 58 -3.78 -2.06 -24.89
C ILE A 58 -5.15 -1.57 -24.42
N LYS A 59 -6.14 -2.46 -24.37
CA LYS A 59 -7.51 -2.17 -23.91
C LYS A 59 -7.94 -3.04 -22.74
N SER A 60 -7.18 -4.09 -22.45
CA SER A 60 -7.43 -5.06 -21.40
C SER A 60 -6.10 -5.58 -20.83
N LEU A 61 -6.19 -6.34 -19.73
CA LEU A 61 -5.00 -6.99 -19.16
C LEU A 61 -4.41 -8.05 -20.10
N ASP A 62 -5.22 -8.69 -20.94
CA ASP A 62 -4.73 -9.73 -21.86
C ASP A 62 -3.83 -9.15 -22.96
N ASP A 63 -3.97 -7.85 -23.26
CA ASP A 63 -3.18 -7.16 -24.29
C ASP A 63 -1.74 -6.84 -23.85
N ILE A 64 -1.39 -7.04 -22.57
CA ILE A 64 -0.07 -6.65 -22.03
C ILE A 64 1.04 -7.66 -22.35
N GLY A 65 0.70 -8.83 -22.89
CA GLY A 65 1.66 -9.88 -23.22
C GLY A 65 2.75 -9.38 -24.17
N GLY A 66 4.02 -9.50 -23.76
CA GLY A 66 5.17 -9.06 -24.56
C GLY A 66 5.39 -7.55 -24.61
N LYS A 67 4.70 -6.77 -23.77
CA LYS A 67 4.87 -5.32 -23.63
C LYS A 67 5.60 -5.00 -22.31
N SER A 68 6.43 -3.95 -22.32
CA SER A 68 7.21 -3.47 -21.18
C SER A 68 7.01 -1.97 -20.96
#